data_AF-A0A7C1JM77-F1
#
_entry.id   AF-A0A7C1JM77-F1
#
_cell.length_a   1.000
_cell.length_b   1.000
_cell.length_c   1.000
_cell.angle_alpha   90.00
_cell.angle_beta   90.00
_cell.angle_gamma   90.00
#
_symmetry.space_group_name_H-M   'P 1'
#
loop_
_entity.id
_entity.type
_entity.pdbx_description
1 polymer ?
#
loop_
_entity_poly.entity_id
_entity_poly.type
_entity_poly.pdbx_seq_one_letter_code
_entity_poly.pdbx_strand_id
1 'polypeptide(L)'
;MIKQRISPRLWFVIDAAWVITLIVFALVGMPIATFHGDEPMQIYMSGDYWVALVDRNINSLMTHPPYDIDTDPQLRILNGSINRYTIGAVWHVAGYSRDQLPPRPGWDWGLSYADNVRTNHRPAEPLLNAARLPSTLFFAFSIPFMFLIGYRAGGRASAYAASVLYALHPVLLLNGRRAMQEGAMLFFGILTVWIAVIIAHRRALQQSVNIALWALLALACGLALTAKHSGIVFVGAALGWIAFAELTHFKLRRAISAAFMTAAAGILAVGLFIALSPALWNDIPARLSDLLNVRAQLIDIQINLDPIAPMTLQQRIEQIIIQPFITPVAHFEVDFWRDDPNVQAEIARYMASPLSGIQFGQVGGAVLTFLAAVGLIICLYGVFWAKDPTRRAFYAGMLAWTLVNIAALLANPLPWQRYYLPFIPAACLLAALGINTAAARLTGGKTVNTF
;
A
#
# COMPACT_ATOMS: atom_id res chain seq x y z
N MET A 1 17.58 34.60 -28.05
CA MET A 1 17.07 33.21 -27.97
C MET A 1 15.69 33.20 -27.33
N ILE A 2 14.65 33.01 -28.13
CA ILE A 2 13.26 32.95 -27.68
C ILE A 2 13.08 31.61 -26.96
N LYS A 3 12.97 31.61 -25.63
CA LYS A 3 12.45 30.45 -24.89
C LYS A 3 10.97 30.34 -25.24
N GLN A 4 10.62 29.56 -26.26
CA GLN A 4 9.22 29.22 -26.52
C GLN A 4 8.65 28.60 -25.24
N ARG A 5 7.70 29.30 -24.62
CA ARG A 5 7.02 28.77 -23.43
C ARG A 5 6.11 27.64 -23.89
N ILE A 6 6.39 26.43 -23.41
CA ILE A 6 5.50 25.28 -23.58
C ILE A 6 4.13 25.64 -23.00
N SER A 7 3.05 25.37 -23.75
CA SER A 7 1.70 25.69 -23.30
C SER A 7 1.27 24.81 -22.12
N PRO A 8 0.44 25.31 -21.18
CA PRO A 8 -0.09 24.50 -20.07
C PRO A 8 -0.81 23.23 -20.53
N ARG A 9 -1.45 23.28 -21.71
CA ARG A 9 -2.11 22.11 -22.33
C ARG A 9 -1.10 21.02 -22.71
N LEU A 10 0.05 21.39 -23.26
CA LEU A 10 1.07 20.41 -23.63
C LEU A 10 1.64 19.71 -22.38
N TRP A 11 1.88 20.44 -21.29
CA TRP A 11 2.32 19.84 -20.04
C TRP A 11 1.31 18.86 -19.46
N PHE A 12 0.02 19.21 -19.49
CA PHE A 12 -1.03 18.29 -19.05
C PHE A 12 -1.02 16.98 -19.87
N VAL A 13 -0.83 17.06 -21.18
CA VAL A 13 -0.73 15.87 -22.04
C VAL A 13 0.50 15.03 -21.69
N ILE A 14 1.65 15.65 -21.44
CA ILE A 14 2.88 14.96 -21.02
C ILE A 14 2.67 14.27 -19.67
N ASP A 15 2.11 14.98 -18.69
CA ASP A 15 1.84 14.46 -17.35
C ASP A 15 0.85 13.28 -17.40
N ALA A 16 -0.21 13.39 -18.21
CA ALA A 16 -1.17 12.32 -18.43
C ALA A 16 -0.54 11.10 -19.14
N ALA A 17 0.20 11.33 -20.22
CA ALA A 17 0.88 10.26 -20.97
C ALA A 17 1.88 9.52 -20.09
N TRP A 18 2.62 10.23 -19.25
CA TRP A 18 3.53 9.66 -18.27
C TRP A 18 2.81 8.72 -17.28
N VAL A 19 1.76 9.22 -16.63
CA VAL A 19 1.00 8.42 -15.65
C VAL A 19 0.33 7.21 -16.31
N ILE A 20 -0.24 7.38 -17.51
CA ILE A 20 -0.83 6.28 -18.28
C ILE A 20 0.22 5.23 -18.63
N THR A 21 1.43 5.64 -19.01
CA THR A 21 2.53 4.70 -19.31
C THR A 21 2.88 3.84 -18.10
N LEU A 22 2.97 4.45 -16.91
CA LEU A 22 3.24 3.72 -15.67
C LEU A 22 2.09 2.77 -15.27
N ILE A 23 0.84 3.19 -15.48
CA ILE A 23 -0.35 2.33 -15.28
C ILE A 23 -0.29 1.11 -16.20
N VAL A 24 -0.05 1.32 -17.49
CA VAL A 24 0.04 0.23 -18.47
C VAL A 24 1.21 -0.71 -18.11
N PHE A 25 2.35 -0.17 -17.71
CA PHE A 25 3.49 -0.97 -17.25
C PHE A 25 3.11 -1.88 -16.05
N ALA A 26 2.41 -1.34 -15.06
CA ALA A 26 1.94 -2.11 -13.92
C ALA A 26 0.99 -3.25 -14.36
N LEU A 27 0.05 -2.97 -15.27
CA LEU A 27 -0.94 -3.94 -15.74
C LEU A 27 -0.35 -5.04 -16.62
N VAL A 28 0.50 -4.69 -17.60
CA VAL A 28 1.03 -5.65 -18.59
C VAL A 28 1.92 -6.72 -17.94
N GLY A 29 2.61 -6.40 -16.84
CA GLY A 29 3.44 -7.37 -16.13
C GLY A 29 2.68 -8.30 -15.16
N MET A 30 1.37 -8.17 -15.02
CA MET A 30 0.55 -9.01 -14.14
C MET A 30 0.68 -10.52 -14.45
N PRO A 31 0.54 -10.99 -15.71
CA PRO A 31 0.51 -12.42 -15.99
C PRO A 31 1.83 -13.16 -15.73
N ILE A 32 2.93 -12.41 -15.59
CA ILE A 32 4.26 -12.99 -15.35
C ILE A 32 4.69 -12.90 -13.89
N ALA A 33 3.91 -12.24 -13.03
CA ALA A 33 4.22 -12.15 -11.60
C ALA A 33 4.38 -13.56 -11.01
N THR A 34 5.41 -13.75 -10.19
CA THR A 34 5.68 -15.05 -9.56
C THR A 34 4.56 -15.42 -8.60
N PHE A 35 4.20 -16.69 -8.55
CA PHE A 35 3.17 -17.20 -7.65
C PHE A 35 3.50 -16.95 -6.17
N HIS A 36 2.47 -16.89 -5.32
CA HIS A 36 2.58 -16.83 -3.87
C HIS A 36 1.46 -17.65 -3.20
N GLY A 37 1.75 -18.31 -2.07
CA GLY A 37 0.82 -19.24 -1.39
C GLY A 37 -0.45 -18.56 -0.89
N ASP A 38 -0.38 -17.29 -0.47
CA ASP A 38 -1.58 -16.52 -0.10
C ASP A 38 -2.55 -16.23 -1.27
N GLU A 39 -2.12 -16.28 -2.54
CA GLU A 39 -3.00 -16.01 -3.69
C GLU A 39 -4.22 -16.94 -3.71
N PRO A 40 -4.07 -18.27 -3.70
CA PRO A 40 -5.22 -19.18 -3.67
C PRO A 40 -6.04 -19.09 -2.38
N MET A 41 -5.48 -18.68 -1.23
CA MET A 41 -6.29 -18.39 -0.04
C MET A 41 -7.24 -17.21 -0.27
N GLN A 42 -6.75 -16.14 -0.90
CA GLN A 42 -7.58 -14.99 -1.26
C GLN A 42 -8.61 -15.33 -2.35
N ILE A 43 -8.24 -16.20 -3.29
CA ILE A 43 -9.14 -16.71 -4.32
C ILE A 43 -10.22 -17.59 -3.67
N TYR A 44 -9.86 -18.55 -2.82
CA TYR A 44 -10.82 -19.36 -2.07
C TYR A 44 -11.82 -18.49 -1.29
N MET A 45 -11.34 -17.49 -0.54
CA MET A 45 -12.19 -16.53 0.18
C MET A 45 -13.11 -15.73 -0.73
N SER A 46 -12.78 -15.58 -2.02
CA SER A 46 -13.65 -14.89 -2.97
C SER A 46 -15.02 -15.56 -3.11
N GLY A 47 -15.18 -16.83 -2.70
CA GLY A 47 -16.48 -17.48 -2.51
C GLY A 47 -17.49 -16.65 -1.71
N ASP A 48 -17.03 -15.78 -0.82
CA ASP A 48 -17.87 -14.82 -0.08
C ASP A 48 -18.65 -13.87 -1.01
N TYR A 49 -18.12 -13.55 -2.21
CA TYR A 49 -18.84 -12.79 -3.24
C TYR A 49 -20.11 -13.51 -3.69
N TRP A 50 -20.03 -14.82 -3.96
CA TRP A 50 -21.19 -15.60 -4.37
C TRP A 50 -22.20 -15.65 -3.25
N VAL A 51 -21.76 -15.94 -2.03
CA VAL A 51 -22.64 -15.97 -0.85
C VAL A 51 -23.36 -14.64 -0.64
N ALA A 52 -22.66 -13.51 -0.69
CA ALA A 52 -23.24 -12.20 -0.43
C ALA A 52 -24.11 -11.68 -1.58
N LEU A 53 -23.64 -11.78 -2.83
CA LEU A 53 -24.19 -11.05 -3.96
C LEU A 53 -24.97 -11.92 -4.96
N VAL A 54 -24.61 -13.20 -5.09
CA VAL A 54 -25.31 -14.15 -5.97
C VAL A 54 -26.41 -14.88 -5.20
N ASP A 55 -26.06 -15.52 -4.09
CA ASP A 55 -26.96 -16.28 -3.22
C ASP A 55 -27.80 -15.36 -2.32
N ARG A 56 -27.41 -14.08 -2.20
CA ARG A 56 -28.05 -13.04 -1.35
C ARG A 56 -28.16 -13.44 0.12
N ASN A 57 -27.19 -14.21 0.61
CA ASN A 57 -27.14 -14.71 1.98
C ASN A 57 -25.96 -14.10 2.75
N ILE A 58 -25.88 -12.77 2.79
CA ILE A 58 -24.78 -12.07 3.47
C ILE A 58 -24.68 -12.41 4.98
N ASN A 59 -25.79 -12.80 5.60
CA ASN A 59 -25.82 -13.17 7.02
C ASN A 59 -25.00 -14.42 7.33
N SER A 60 -24.79 -15.34 6.37
CA SER A 60 -23.94 -16.51 6.58
C SER A 60 -22.44 -16.19 6.58
N LEU A 61 -22.06 -14.93 6.31
CA LEU A 61 -20.67 -14.47 6.40
C LEU A 61 -20.28 -13.99 7.81
N MET A 62 -21.23 -13.93 8.74
CA MET A 62 -20.93 -13.67 10.16
C MET A 62 -20.07 -14.79 10.74
N THR A 63 -19.21 -14.47 11.70
CA THR A 63 -18.23 -15.42 12.24
C THR A 63 -18.42 -15.62 13.74
N HIS A 64 -18.16 -16.84 14.21
CA HIS A 64 -18.23 -17.18 15.63
C HIS A 64 -17.01 -18.05 15.98
N PRO A 65 -16.49 -17.98 17.22
CA PRO A 65 -15.48 -18.91 17.68
C PRO A 65 -16.01 -20.36 17.69
N PRO A 66 -15.14 -21.39 17.60
CA PRO A 66 -13.68 -21.29 17.51
C PRO A 66 -13.16 -20.81 16.14
N TYR A 67 -11.98 -20.18 16.14
CA TYR A 67 -11.30 -19.69 14.94
C TYR A 67 -10.09 -20.56 14.62
N ASP A 68 -10.34 -21.84 14.32
CA ASP A 68 -9.24 -22.76 14.02
C ASP A 68 -8.51 -22.33 12.75
N ILE A 69 -7.23 -22.72 12.66
CA ILE A 69 -6.35 -22.36 11.55
C ILE A 69 -7.01 -22.78 10.22
N ASP A 70 -6.99 -21.84 9.27
CA ASP A 70 -7.46 -22.05 7.90
C ASP A 70 -8.96 -22.41 7.78
N THR A 71 -9.75 -22.02 8.80
CA THR A 71 -11.21 -22.03 8.74
C THR A 71 -11.80 -20.76 8.13
N ASP A 72 -12.97 -20.87 7.51
CA ASP A 72 -13.72 -19.73 6.99
C ASP A 72 -13.90 -18.60 8.02
N PRO A 73 -14.32 -18.87 9.29
CA PRO A 73 -14.42 -17.83 10.31
C PRO A 73 -13.08 -17.13 10.58
N GLN A 74 -11.98 -17.88 10.69
CA GLN A 74 -10.66 -17.31 10.93
C GLN A 74 -10.19 -16.45 9.76
N LEU A 75 -10.32 -16.95 8.52
CA LEU A 75 -9.93 -16.23 7.32
C LEU A 75 -10.77 -14.95 7.10
N ARG A 76 -12.07 -15.00 7.43
CA ARG A 76 -12.98 -13.84 7.39
C ARG A 76 -12.61 -12.76 8.40
N ILE A 77 -12.30 -13.12 9.65
CA ILE A 77 -11.96 -12.13 10.68
C ILE A 77 -10.55 -11.57 10.54
N LEU A 78 -9.60 -12.34 9.98
CA LEU A 78 -8.21 -11.93 9.84
C LEU A 78 -7.97 -10.98 8.65
N ASN A 79 -8.70 -11.16 7.56
CA ASN A 79 -8.43 -10.53 6.28
C ASN A 79 -9.47 -9.45 5.92
N GLY A 80 -9.02 -8.37 5.28
CA GLY A 80 -9.92 -7.37 4.70
C GLY A 80 -10.94 -7.93 3.69
N SER A 81 -12.07 -7.24 3.57
CA SER A 81 -13.21 -7.67 2.73
C SER A 81 -13.12 -7.22 1.27
N ILE A 82 -12.35 -6.19 0.93
CA ILE A 82 -12.35 -5.66 -0.46
C ILE A 82 -11.84 -6.69 -1.47
N ASN A 83 -10.73 -7.36 -1.16
CA ASN A 83 -10.07 -8.24 -2.13
C ASN A 83 -10.94 -9.44 -2.51
N ARG A 84 -11.53 -10.13 -1.52
CA ARG A 84 -12.40 -11.29 -1.77
C ARG A 84 -13.61 -10.96 -2.63
N TYR A 85 -14.26 -9.80 -2.41
CA TYR A 85 -15.42 -9.40 -3.22
C TYR A 85 -15.03 -8.96 -4.63
N THR A 86 -13.89 -8.28 -4.78
CA THR A 86 -13.44 -7.80 -6.10
C THR A 86 -12.87 -8.92 -6.95
N ILE A 87 -12.16 -9.90 -6.37
CA ILE A 87 -11.77 -11.14 -7.05
C ILE A 87 -13.02 -11.88 -7.53
N GLY A 88 -13.99 -12.10 -6.65
CA GLY A 88 -15.21 -12.83 -7.01
C GLY A 88 -16.02 -12.13 -8.10
N ALA A 89 -16.13 -10.79 -8.04
CA ALA A 89 -16.77 -10.00 -9.08
C ALA A 89 -16.09 -10.13 -10.44
N VAL A 90 -14.74 -10.04 -10.50
CA VAL A 90 -14.00 -10.19 -11.76
C VAL A 90 -14.10 -11.61 -12.29
N TRP A 91 -14.02 -12.63 -11.42
CA TRP A 91 -14.22 -14.01 -11.81
C TRP A 91 -15.60 -14.25 -12.42
N HIS A 92 -16.65 -13.76 -11.77
CA HIS A 92 -18.02 -13.88 -12.26
C HIS A 92 -18.21 -13.18 -13.61
N VAL A 93 -17.67 -11.96 -13.78
CA VAL A 93 -17.71 -11.24 -15.07
C VAL A 93 -16.90 -11.94 -16.15
N ALA A 94 -15.80 -12.61 -15.79
CA ALA A 94 -14.99 -13.41 -16.71
C ALA A 94 -15.64 -14.76 -17.10
N GLY A 95 -16.83 -15.07 -16.56
CA GLY A 95 -17.56 -16.30 -16.85
C GLY A 95 -17.12 -17.51 -16.02
N TYR A 96 -16.34 -17.31 -14.96
CA TYR A 96 -15.97 -18.37 -14.04
C TYR A 96 -17.01 -18.56 -12.95
N SER A 97 -17.13 -19.80 -12.47
CA SER A 97 -18.10 -20.23 -11.48
C SER A 97 -17.45 -20.59 -10.14
N ARG A 98 -18.28 -20.69 -9.09
CA ARG A 98 -17.85 -20.95 -7.70
C ARG A 98 -17.15 -22.32 -7.54
N ASP A 99 -17.53 -23.32 -8.34
CA ASP A 99 -16.95 -24.67 -8.34
C ASP A 99 -15.52 -24.73 -8.90
N GLN A 100 -15.05 -23.64 -9.53
CA GLN A 100 -13.67 -23.51 -10.01
C GLN A 100 -12.72 -22.86 -9.00
N LEU A 101 -13.22 -22.52 -7.80
CA LEU A 101 -12.38 -22.02 -6.71
C LEU A 101 -11.44 -23.12 -6.22
N PRO A 102 -10.25 -22.76 -5.71
CA PRO A 102 -9.39 -23.71 -5.00
C PRO A 102 -10.15 -24.45 -3.91
N PRO A 103 -9.79 -25.71 -3.61
CA PRO A 103 -10.30 -26.39 -2.42
C PRO A 103 -9.87 -25.65 -1.16
N ARG A 104 -10.61 -25.83 -0.07
CA ARG A 104 -10.25 -25.26 1.23
C ARG A 104 -8.88 -25.80 1.66
N PRO A 105 -7.96 -24.95 2.15
CA PRO A 105 -8.14 -23.53 2.48
C PRO A 105 -7.64 -22.53 1.42
N GLY A 106 -7.43 -22.99 0.19
CA GLY A 106 -6.74 -22.24 -0.85
C GLY A 106 -5.37 -22.84 -1.10
N TRP A 107 -4.40 -22.51 -0.26
CA TRP A 107 -3.07 -23.16 -0.24
C TRP A 107 -2.92 -23.99 1.02
N ASP A 108 -2.49 -25.24 0.87
CA ASP A 108 -2.19 -26.10 2.02
C ASP A 108 -0.69 -26.04 2.32
N TRP A 109 -0.34 -25.34 3.41
CA TRP A 109 1.04 -25.19 3.87
C TRP A 109 1.67 -26.49 4.40
N GLY A 110 0.87 -27.53 4.64
CA GLY A 110 1.35 -28.87 5.00
C GLY A 110 1.73 -29.74 3.80
N LEU A 111 1.37 -29.33 2.58
CA LEU A 111 1.69 -30.04 1.35
C LEU A 111 2.93 -29.48 0.66
N SER A 112 3.59 -30.34 -0.13
CA SER A 112 4.63 -29.88 -1.06
C SER A 112 4.03 -28.95 -2.13
N TYR A 113 4.88 -28.18 -2.82
CA TYR A 113 4.44 -27.36 -3.94
C TYR A 113 3.78 -28.21 -5.03
N ALA A 114 4.42 -29.33 -5.40
CA ALA A 114 3.89 -30.25 -6.42
C ALA A 114 2.55 -30.87 -6.01
N ASP A 115 2.37 -31.20 -4.72
CA ASP A 115 1.10 -31.74 -4.21
C ASP A 115 -0.01 -30.68 -4.21
N ASN A 116 0.29 -29.44 -3.85
CA ASN A 116 -0.67 -28.33 -3.98
C ASN A 116 -1.14 -28.16 -5.43
N VAL A 117 -0.22 -28.22 -6.40
CA VAL A 117 -0.57 -28.18 -7.83
C VAL A 117 -1.43 -29.38 -8.23
N ARG A 118 -1.00 -30.59 -7.86
CA ARG A 118 -1.71 -31.85 -8.18
C ARG A 118 -3.12 -31.91 -7.59
N THR A 119 -3.34 -31.26 -6.45
CA THR A 119 -4.61 -31.24 -5.72
C THR A 119 -5.43 -29.97 -5.98
N ASN A 120 -5.08 -29.18 -7.00
CA ASN A 120 -5.79 -27.96 -7.42
C ASN A 120 -5.81 -26.81 -6.39
N HIS A 121 -4.93 -26.82 -5.39
CA HIS A 121 -4.72 -25.68 -4.49
C HIS A 121 -4.06 -24.50 -5.23
N ARG A 122 -3.29 -24.75 -6.30
CA ARG A 122 -2.88 -23.72 -7.26
C ARG A 122 -3.88 -23.63 -8.42
N PRO A 123 -4.62 -22.53 -8.61
CA PRO A 123 -5.45 -22.31 -9.78
C PRO A 123 -4.65 -22.41 -11.09
N ALA A 124 -5.32 -22.86 -12.15
CA ALA A 124 -4.77 -22.73 -13.48
C ALA A 124 -4.56 -21.25 -13.85
N GLU A 125 -3.59 -20.99 -14.75
CA GLU A 125 -3.16 -19.63 -15.11
C GLU A 125 -4.29 -18.65 -15.51
N PRO A 126 -5.32 -19.04 -16.30
CA PRO A 126 -6.40 -18.11 -16.64
C PRO A 126 -7.22 -17.64 -15.42
N LEU A 127 -7.47 -18.55 -14.46
CA LEU A 127 -8.18 -18.27 -13.20
C LEU A 127 -7.33 -17.38 -12.29
N LEU A 128 -6.04 -17.71 -12.17
CA LEU A 128 -5.07 -16.93 -11.41
C LEU A 128 -4.95 -15.49 -11.95
N ASN A 129 -4.85 -15.33 -13.27
CA ASN A 129 -4.73 -14.02 -13.90
C ASN A 129 -6.00 -13.17 -13.75
N ALA A 130 -7.18 -13.78 -13.80
CA ALA A 130 -8.43 -13.07 -13.48
C ALA A 130 -8.45 -12.63 -12.01
N ALA A 131 -7.94 -13.45 -11.08
CA ALA A 131 -7.86 -13.09 -9.67
C ALA A 131 -6.82 -11.99 -9.36
N ARG A 132 -5.76 -11.89 -10.16
CA ARG A 132 -4.73 -10.86 -10.03
C ARG A 132 -5.18 -9.47 -10.48
N LEU A 133 -6.16 -9.43 -11.39
CA LEU A 133 -6.60 -8.18 -12.02
C LEU A 133 -7.09 -7.11 -11.02
N PRO A 134 -7.95 -7.39 -10.02
CA PRO A 134 -8.36 -6.39 -9.04
C PRO A 134 -7.21 -5.73 -8.30
N SER A 135 -6.30 -6.52 -7.73
CA SER A 135 -5.14 -6.00 -6.99
C SER A 135 -4.26 -5.14 -7.89
N THR A 136 -4.01 -5.62 -9.11
CA THR A 136 -3.21 -4.90 -10.11
C THR A 136 -3.85 -3.58 -10.51
N LEU A 137 -5.17 -3.55 -10.71
CA LEU A 137 -5.90 -2.33 -11.04
C LEU A 137 -5.83 -1.31 -9.90
N PHE A 138 -6.02 -1.76 -8.66
CA PHE A 138 -5.88 -0.87 -7.50
C PHE A 138 -4.46 -0.31 -7.39
N PHE A 139 -3.44 -1.16 -7.50
CA PHE A 139 -2.05 -0.69 -7.51
C PHE A 139 -1.79 0.28 -8.67
N ALA A 140 -2.26 -0.01 -9.88
CA ALA A 140 -2.07 0.89 -11.02
C ALA A 140 -2.76 2.25 -10.77
N PHE A 141 -3.97 2.25 -10.21
CA PHE A 141 -4.70 3.48 -9.89
C PHE A 141 -4.17 4.24 -8.66
N SER A 142 -3.22 3.70 -7.89
CA SER A 142 -2.54 4.46 -6.84
C SER A 142 -1.44 5.37 -7.41
N ILE A 143 -0.89 5.04 -8.58
CA ILE A 143 0.20 5.77 -9.25
C ILE A 143 -0.14 7.26 -9.49
N PRO A 144 -1.34 7.63 -10.01
CA PRO A 144 -1.72 9.03 -10.14
C PRO A 144 -1.64 9.81 -8.83
N PHE A 145 -2.04 9.22 -7.70
CA PHE A 145 -1.97 9.91 -6.41
C PHE A 145 -0.52 10.09 -5.94
N MET A 146 0.36 9.12 -6.21
CA MET A 146 1.78 9.27 -5.94
C MET A 146 2.39 10.43 -6.77
N PHE A 147 2.02 10.53 -8.05
CA PHE A 147 2.40 11.66 -8.91
C PHE A 147 1.91 13.00 -8.33
N LEU A 148 0.65 13.08 -7.92
CA LEU A 148 0.05 14.29 -7.36
C LEU A 148 0.69 14.71 -6.03
N ILE A 149 1.02 13.76 -5.15
CA ILE A 149 1.75 14.03 -3.92
C ILE A 149 3.17 14.54 -4.25
N GLY A 150 3.87 13.89 -5.18
CA GLY A 150 5.20 14.34 -5.65
C GLY A 150 5.16 15.75 -6.25
N TYR A 151 4.10 16.08 -7.00
CA TYR A 151 3.88 17.42 -7.55
C TYR A 151 3.73 18.47 -6.44
N ARG A 152 3.03 18.14 -5.35
CA ARG A 152 2.93 19.03 -4.18
C ARG A 152 4.24 19.16 -3.40
N ALA A 153 5.09 18.14 -3.43
CA ALA A 153 6.37 18.12 -2.74
C ALA A 153 7.39 19.08 -3.37
N GLY A 154 7.51 19.06 -4.70
CA GLY A 154 8.57 19.80 -5.40
C GLY A 154 8.30 20.10 -6.87
N GLY A 155 7.04 20.08 -7.31
CA GLY A 155 6.65 20.29 -8.70
C GLY A 155 6.86 19.06 -9.59
N ARG A 156 6.90 19.26 -10.91
CA ARG A 156 6.97 18.16 -11.90
C ARG A 156 8.17 17.23 -11.72
N ALA A 157 9.35 17.78 -11.40
CA ALA A 157 10.55 16.95 -11.20
C ALA A 157 10.35 15.92 -10.07
N SER A 158 9.83 16.36 -8.92
CA SER A 158 9.48 15.47 -7.82
C SER A 158 8.29 14.56 -8.16
N ALA A 159 7.33 15.01 -8.97
CA ALA A 159 6.22 14.18 -9.43
C ALA A 159 6.69 13.00 -10.30
N TYR A 160 7.53 13.26 -11.31
CA TYR A 160 8.10 12.22 -12.16
C TYR A 160 8.99 11.27 -11.36
N ALA A 161 9.90 11.80 -10.52
CA ALA A 161 10.78 10.97 -9.70
C ALA A 161 10.00 10.09 -8.69
N ALA A 162 9.02 10.65 -7.97
CA ALA A 162 8.26 9.88 -6.99
C ALA A 162 7.40 8.80 -7.66
N SER A 163 6.73 9.13 -8.77
CA SER A 163 5.85 8.19 -9.48
C SER A 163 6.62 7.08 -10.18
N VAL A 164 7.80 7.35 -10.78
CA VAL A 164 8.61 6.27 -11.39
C VAL A 164 9.24 5.37 -10.34
N LEU A 165 9.77 5.93 -9.25
CA LEU A 165 10.32 5.12 -8.16
C LEU A 165 9.26 4.22 -7.54
N TYR A 166 8.03 4.72 -7.38
CA TYR A 166 6.90 3.96 -6.87
C TYR A 166 6.40 2.90 -7.87
N ALA A 167 6.12 3.30 -9.11
CA ALA A 167 5.53 2.42 -10.11
C ALA A 167 6.49 1.35 -10.63
N LEU A 168 7.80 1.62 -10.61
CA LEU A 168 8.83 0.66 -11.01
C LEU A 168 9.50 -0.03 -9.82
N HIS A 169 9.00 0.17 -8.60
CA HIS A 169 9.54 -0.47 -7.42
C HIS A 169 9.28 -1.99 -7.48
N PRO A 170 10.31 -2.85 -7.44
CA PRO A 170 10.12 -4.28 -7.67
C PRO A 170 9.24 -4.93 -6.59
N VAL A 171 9.39 -4.50 -5.34
CA VAL A 171 8.55 -4.97 -4.21
C VAL A 171 7.08 -4.57 -4.37
N LEU A 172 6.78 -3.32 -4.75
CA LEU A 172 5.41 -2.85 -4.93
C LEU A 172 4.77 -3.51 -6.16
N LEU A 173 5.52 -3.65 -7.25
CA LEU A 173 5.07 -4.31 -8.46
C LEU A 173 4.71 -5.77 -8.22
N LEU A 174 5.58 -6.52 -7.55
CA LEU A 174 5.33 -7.93 -7.31
C LEU A 174 4.08 -8.14 -6.45
N ASN A 175 3.99 -7.44 -5.32
CA ASN A 175 2.88 -7.58 -4.40
C ASN A 175 1.58 -6.98 -4.93
N GLY A 176 1.65 -5.87 -5.68
CA GLY A 176 0.50 -5.24 -6.31
C GLY A 176 -0.07 -6.03 -7.49
N ARG A 177 0.72 -6.94 -8.09
CA ARG A 177 0.28 -7.79 -9.22
C ARG A 177 -0.24 -9.15 -8.81
N ARG A 178 0.04 -9.60 -7.60
CA ARG A 178 -0.47 -10.87 -7.07
C ARG A 178 -1.94 -10.72 -6.68
N ALA A 179 -2.68 -11.82 -6.63
CA ALA A 179 -4.07 -11.88 -6.17
C ALA A 179 -4.14 -11.71 -4.64
N MET A 180 -3.57 -10.62 -4.12
CA MET A 180 -3.44 -10.34 -2.70
C MET A 180 -4.02 -8.95 -2.37
N GLN A 181 -4.07 -8.61 -1.09
CA GLN A 181 -4.76 -7.41 -0.58
C GLN A 181 -3.96 -6.11 -0.77
N GLU A 182 -2.69 -6.22 -1.16
CA GLU A 182 -1.69 -5.18 -1.18
C GLU A 182 -2.03 -4.08 -2.17
N GLY A 183 -2.52 -4.43 -3.37
CA GLY A 183 -2.95 -3.44 -4.36
C GLY A 183 -4.06 -2.52 -3.83
N ALA A 184 -5.12 -3.11 -3.24
CA ALA A 184 -6.21 -2.36 -2.63
C ALA A 184 -5.74 -1.52 -1.44
N MET A 185 -4.88 -2.08 -0.57
CA MET A 185 -4.29 -1.36 0.56
C MET A 185 -3.49 -0.14 0.10
N LEU A 186 -2.65 -0.29 -0.94
CA LEU A 186 -1.86 0.79 -1.50
C LEU A 186 -2.73 1.86 -2.15
N PHE A 187 -3.76 1.48 -2.91
CA PHE A 187 -4.69 2.42 -3.51
C PHE A 187 -5.39 3.32 -2.50
N PHE A 188 -6.14 2.71 -1.58
CA PHE A 188 -6.90 3.47 -0.59
C PHE A 188 -5.98 4.14 0.45
N GLY A 189 -4.84 3.53 0.76
CA GLY A 189 -3.82 4.12 1.63
C GLY A 189 -3.22 5.41 1.07
N ILE A 190 -2.75 5.38 -0.18
CA ILE A 190 -2.18 6.58 -0.84
C ILE A 190 -3.27 7.62 -1.13
N LEU A 191 -4.49 7.21 -1.49
CA LEU A 191 -5.62 8.12 -1.62
C LEU A 191 -5.91 8.86 -0.29
N THR A 192 -5.87 8.14 0.83
CA THR A 192 -6.06 8.71 2.17
C THR A 192 -4.99 9.77 2.48
N VAL A 193 -3.72 9.46 2.20
CA VAL A 193 -2.61 10.42 2.36
C VAL A 193 -2.79 11.62 1.43
N TRP A 194 -3.16 11.42 0.17
CA TRP A 194 -3.39 12.50 -0.79
C TRP A 194 -4.51 13.46 -0.33
N ILE A 195 -5.62 12.93 0.18
CA ILE A 195 -6.71 13.75 0.72
C ILE A 195 -6.21 14.57 1.93
N ALA A 196 -5.42 13.96 2.82
CA ALA A 196 -4.81 14.67 3.94
C ALA A 196 -3.86 15.79 3.49
N VAL A 197 -3.08 15.58 2.42
CA VAL A 197 -2.25 16.61 1.79
C VAL A 197 -3.11 17.79 1.31
N ILE A 198 -4.24 17.53 0.65
CA ILE A 198 -5.15 18.59 0.19
C ILE A 198 -5.74 19.36 1.38
N ILE A 199 -6.21 18.66 2.41
CA ILE A 199 -6.76 19.27 3.63
C ILE A 199 -5.71 20.16 4.29
N ALA A 200 -4.53 19.62 4.58
CA ALA A 200 -3.42 20.34 5.21
C ALA A 200 -3.01 21.57 4.39
N HIS A 201 -2.92 21.45 3.07
CA HIS A 201 -2.59 22.57 2.18
C HIS A 201 -3.63 23.70 2.26
N ARG A 202 -4.93 23.39 2.18
CA ARG A 202 -5.99 24.41 2.28
C ARG A 202 -5.98 25.12 3.65
N ARG A 203 -5.75 24.36 4.72
CA ARG A 203 -5.69 24.89 6.08
C ARG A 203 -4.48 25.80 6.30
N ALA A 204 -3.32 25.42 5.76
CA ALA A 204 -2.12 26.27 5.76
C ALA A 204 -2.35 27.60 5.03
N LEU A 205 -3.14 27.59 3.95
CA LEU A 205 -3.62 28.80 3.26
C LEU A 205 -4.75 29.54 3.98
N GLN A 206 -5.14 29.08 5.18
CA GLN A 206 -6.23 29.65 5.96
C GLN A 206 -7.60 29.58 5.29
N GLN A 207 -7.76 28.68 4.33
CA GLN A 207 -9.02 28.45 3.62
C GLN A 207 -9.91 27.48 4.41
N SER A 208 -11.23 27.61 4.26
CA SER A 208 -12.17 26.62 4.80
C SER A 208 -12.04 25.29 4.05
N VAL A 209 -12.15 24.19 4.79
CA VAL A 209 -12.17 22.85 4.24
C VAL A 209 -13.62 22.39 4.19
N ASN A 210 -14.10 22.04 2.99
CA ASN A 210 -15.45 21.55 2.79
C ASN A 210 -15.65 20.22 3.54
N ILE A 211 -16.81 20.04 4.18
CA ILE A 211 -17.23 18.80 4.85
C ILE A 211 -17.15 17.58 3.93
N ALA A 212 -17.41 17.75 2.62
CA ALA A 212 -17.28 16.69 1.63
C ALA A 212 -15.86 16.12 1.55
N LEU A 213 -14.82 16.94 1.78
CA LEU A 213 -13.43 16.47 1.78
C LEU A 213 -13.10 15.66 3.03
N TRP A 214 -13.71 16.01 4.18
CA TRP A 214 -13.61 15.22 5.40
C TRP A 214 -14.37 13.89 5.31
N ALA A 215 -15.55 13.90 4.69
CA ALA A 215 -16.31 12.68 4.39
C ALA A 215 -15.53 11.78 3.43
N LEU A 216 -14.89 12.36 2.40
CA LEU A 216 -14.02 11.62 1.48
C LEU A 216 -12.79 11.04 2.19
N LEU A 217 -12.19 11.77 3.15
CA LEU A 217 -11.13 11.24 4.00
C LEU A 217 -11.63 10.04 4.81
N ALA A 218 -12.79 10.15 5.45
CA ALA A 218 -13.38 9.06 6.24
C ALA A 218 -13.65 7.82 5.37
N LEU A 219 -14.20 8.01 4.17
CA LEU A 219 -14.44 6.95 3.20
C LEU A 219 -13.13 6.27 2.78
N ALA A 220 -12.11 7.04 2.40
CA ALA A 220 -10.82 6.50 2.00
C ALA A 220 -10.13 5.76 3.15
N CYS A 221 -10.16 6.31 4.37
CA CYS A 221 -9.66 5.65 5.57
C CYS A 221 -10.37 4.31 5.83
N GLY A 222 -11.70 4.29 5.79
CA GLY A 222 -12.46 3.07 6.03
C GLY A 222 -12.18 2.02 4.97
N LEU A 223 -12.11 2.40 3.69
CA LEU A 223 -11.74 1.49 2.61
C LEU A 223 -10.29 0.98 2.72
N ALA A 224 -9.36 1.78 3.23
CA ALA A 224 -7.99 1.32 3.50
C ALA A 224 -7.95 0.25 4.60
N LEU A 225 -8.73 0.41 5.67
CA LEU A 225 -8.87 -0.59 6.74
C LEU A 225 -9.55 -1.87 6.22
N THR A 226 -10.61 -1.72 5.42
CA THR A 226 -11.33 -2.85 4.81
C THR A 226 -10.51 -3.55 3.72
N ALA A 227 -9.54 -2.88 3.10
CA ALA A 227 -8.63 -3.52 2.16
C ALA A 227 -7.69 -4.49 2.88
N LYS A 228 -7.01 -3.99 3.93
CA LYS A 228 -6.11 -4.77 4.79
C LYS A 228 -5.94 -4.03 6.11
N HIS A 229 -5.91 -4.73 7.24
CA HIS A 229 -5.78 -4.06 8.56
C HIS A 229 -4.48 -3.25 8.70
N SER A 230 -3.39 -3.64 8.02
CA SER A 230 -2.16 -2.83 7.93
C SER A 230 -2.35 -1.49 7.22
N GLY A 231 -3.48 -1.28 6.54
CA GLY A 231 -3.94 0.02 6.08
C GLY A 231 -4.08 1.06 7.20
N ILE A 232 -4.18 0.62 8.46
CA ILE A 232 -4.15 1.51 9.64
C ILE A 232 -2.90 2.40 9.67
N VAL A 233 -1.78 1.95 9.11
CA VAL A 233 -0.54 2.74 9.02
C VAL A 233 -0.75 3.96 8.13
N PHE A 234 -1.47 3.83 7.01
CA PHE A 234 -1.83 4.95 6.14
C PHE A 234 -2.86 5.88 6.79
N VAL A 235 -3.85 5.32 7.51
CA VAL A 235 -4.84 6.11 8.24
C VAL A 235 -4.16 6.95 9.33
N GLY A 236 -3.32 6.33 10.16
CA GLY A 236 -2.53 7.01 11.18
C GLY A 236 -1.60 8.07 10.57
N ALA A 237 -0.95 7.76 9.45
CA ALA A 237 -0.11 8.70 8.72
C ALA A 237 -0.89 9.91 8.21
N ALA A 238 -2.09 9.72 7.66
CA ALA A 238 -2.90 10.81 7.12
C ALA A 238 -3.50 11.70 8.22
N LEU A 239 -3.98 11.11 9.31
CA LEU A 239 -4.46 11.88 10.47
C LEU A 239 -3.28 12.62 11.14
N GLY A 240 -2.14 11.94 11.30
CA GLY A 240 -0.89 12.53 11.76
C GLY A 240 -0.41 13.66 10.84
N TRP A 241 -0.55 13.51 9.52
CA TRP A 241 -0.20 14.54 8.54
C TRP A 241 -0.95 15.83 8.81
N ILE A 242 -2.27 15.75 8.99
CA ILE A 242 -3.12 16.91 9.27
C ILE A 242 -2.74 17.52 10.62
N ALA A 243 -2.55 16.70 11.66
CA ALA A 243 -2.21 17.16 13.00
C ALA A 243 -0.86 17.91 13.02
N PHE A 244 0.20 17.32 12.46
CA PHE A 244 1.53 17.92 12.42
C PHE A 244 1.58 19.16 11.52
N ALA A 245 0.86 19.13 10.39
CA ALA A 245 0.71 20.30 9.54
C ALA A 245 0.12 21.48 10.32
N GLU A 246 -0.93 21.25 11.11
CA GLU A 246 -1.61 22.31 11.86
C GLU A 246 -0.72 22.94 12.94
N LEU A 247 0.22 22.18 13.51
CA LEU A 247 1.20 22.70 14.48
C LEU A 247 2.12 23.77 13.87
N THR A 248 2.37 23.73 12.56
CA THR A 248 3.25 24.70 11.88
C THR A 248 2.65 26.11 11.77
N HIS A 249 1.35 26.24 11.97
CA HIS A 249 0.60 27.51 11.87
C HIS A 249 -0.52 27.54 12.91
N PHE A 250 -0.19 27.10 14.13
CA PHE A 250 -1.13 26.85 15.21
C PHE A 250 -2.02 28.06 15.52
N LYS A 251 -3.34 27.83 15.49
CA LYS A 251 -4.37 28.74 15.99
C LYS A 251 -5.38 27.90 16.76
N LEU A 252 -5.51 28.12 18.07
CA LEU A 252 -6.27 27.23 18.97
C LEU A 252 -7.67 26.84 18.44
N ARG A 253 -8.49 27.82 18.04
CA ARG A 253 -9.83 27.56 17.49
C ARG A 253 -9.81 26.66 16.24
N ARG A 254 -8.82 26.85 15.37
CA ARG A 254 -8.65 26.03 14.16
C ARG A 254 -8.11 24.65 14.48
N ALA A 255 -7.18 24.55 15.42
CA ALA A 255 -6.64 23.28 15.90
C ALA A 255 -7.74 22.42 16.54
N ILE A 256 -8.60 23.00 17.38
CA ILE A 256 -9.78 22.30 17.95
C ILE A 256 -10.71 21.81 16.84
N SER A 257 -11.01 22.66 15.85
CA SER A 257 -11.83 22.27 14.71
C SER A 257 -11.18 21.15 13.89
N ALA A 258 -9.86 21.21 13.65
CA ALA A 258 -9.13 20.14 12.97
C ALA A 258 -9.22 18.84 13.75
N ALA A 259 -8.93 18.87 15.06
CA ALA A 259 -8.98 17.72 15.95
C ALA A 259 -10.37 17.06 15.96
N PHE A 260 -11.43 17.86 16.08
CA PHE A 260 -12.80 17.37 16.00
C PHE A 260 -13.09 16.70 14.65
N MET A 261 -12.72 17.35 13.54
CA MET A 261 -12.97 16.80 12.20
C MET A 261 -12.14 15.54 11.91
N THR A 262 -10.89 15.46 12.37
CA THR A 262 -10.07 14.25 12.27
C THR A 262 -10.63 13.11 13.12
N ALA A 263 -11.12 13.41 14.33
CA ALA A 263 -11.74 12.42 15.19
C ALA A 263 -13.03 11.88 14.57
N ALA A 264 -13.90 12.78 14.05
CA ALA A 264 -15.10 12.40 13.34
C ALA A 264 -14.79 11.54 12.10
N ALA A 265 -13.78 11.91 11.30
CA ALA A 265 -13.37 11.11 10.16
C ALA A 265 -12.83 9.72 10.58
N GLY A 266 -12.07 9.63 11.67
CA GLY A 266 -11.58 8.37 12.22
C GLY A 266 -12.71 7.47 12.71
N ILE A 267 -13.68 8.01 13.45
CA ILE A 267 -14.86 7.26 13.93
C ILE A 267 -15.68 6.74 12.75
N LEU A 268 -15.94 7.59 11.75
CA LEU A 268 -16.67 7.19 10.54
C LEU A 268 -15.90 6.14 9.74
N ALA A 269 -14.58 6.21 9.68
CA ALA A 269 -13.74 5.20 9.03
C ALA A 269 -13.85 3.82 9.71
N VAL A 270 -13.82 3.79 11.05
CA VAL A 270 -14.03 2.55 11.83
C VAL A 270 -15.45 2.03 11.63
N GLY A 271 -16.46 2.91 11.64
CA GLY A 271 -17.84 2.55 11.35
C GLY A 271 -17.99 1.93 9.96
N LEU A 272 -17.33 2.48 8.94
CA LEU A 272 -17.33 1.94 7.59
C LEU A 272 -16.59 0.60 7.50
N PHE A 273 -15.45 0.45 8.20
CA PHE A 273 -14.74 -0.83 8.29
C PHE A 273 -15.65 -1.93 8.86
N ILE A 274 -16.37 -1.65 9.94
CA ILE A 274 -17.35 -2.58 10.52
C ILE A 274 -18.50 -2.84 9.54
N ALA A 275 -19.06 -1.79 8.95
CA ALA A 275 -20.17 -1.90 8.00
C ALA A 275 -19.83 -2.69 6.74
N LEU A 276 -18.55 -2.79 6.35
CA LEU A 276 -18.09 -3.57 5.20
C LEU A 276 -17.46 -4.92 5.58
N SER A 277 -17.53 -5.29 6.85
CA SER A 277 -16.94 -6.54 7.38
C SER A 277 -18.01 -7.40 8.06
N PRO A 278 -18.80 -8.19 7.30
CA PRO A 278 -19.86 -9.03 7.84
C PRO A 278 -19.41 -9.96 8.97
N ALA A 279 -18.14 -10.34 8.98
CA ALA A 279 -17.52 -11.12 10.05
C ALA A 279 -17.71 -10.52 11.46
N LEU A 280 -17.93 -9.21 11.54
CA LEU A 280 -18.05 -8.45 12.79
C LEU A 280 -19.49 -8.19 13.26
N TRP A 281 -20.52 -8.49 12.45
CA TRP A 281 -21.87 -7.93 12.64
C TRP A 281 -22.68 -8.56 13.78
N ASN A 282 -22.40 -9.81 14.13
CA ASN A 282 -23.17 -10.55 15.12
C ASN A 282 -22.92 -10.08 16.57
N ASP A 283 -21.70 -9.62 16.86
CA ASP A 283 -21.30 -9.06 18.16
C ASP A 283 -20.06 -8.17 17.98
N ILE A 284 -20.27 -6.90 17.62
CA ILE A 284 -19.18 -6.01 17.21
C ILE A 284 -18.06 -5.92 18.27
N PRO A 285 -18.33 -5.66 19.58
CA PRO A 285 -17.28 -5.61 20.58
C PRO A 285 -16.52 -6.93 20.73
N ALA A 286 -17.23 -8.07 20.78
CA ALA A 286 -16.57 -9.37 20.91
C ALA A 286 -15.73 -9.71 19.67
N ARG A 287 -16.24 -9.45 18.46
CA ARG A 287 -15.54 -9.73 17.21
C ARG A 287 -14.32 -8.82 16.99
N LEU A 288 -14.34 -7.58 17.47
CA LEU A 288 -13.13 -6.74 17.46
C LEU A 288 -12.05 -7.27 18.41
N SER A 289 -12.44 -7.78 19.58
CA SER A 289 -11.52 -8.46 20.49
C SER A 289 -10.95 -9.73 19.86
N ASP A 290 -11.81 -10.56 19.26
CA ASP A 290 -11.40 -11.78 18.55
C ASP A 290 -10.43 -11.48 17.41
N LEU A 291 -10.67 -10.43 16.61
CA LEU A 291 -9.78 -10.00 15.54
C LEU A 291 -8.36 -9.73 16.08
N LEU A 292 -8.23 -9.02 17.19
CA LEU A 292 -6.93 -8.72 17.81
C LEU A 292 -6.27 -10.00 18.34
N ASN A 293 -7.04 -10.88 18.97
CA ASN A 293 -6.54 -12.15 19.50
C ASN A 293 -6.06 -13.09 18.40
N VAL A 294 -6.85 -13.28 17.33
CA VAL A 294 -6.48 -14.12 16.18
C VAL A 294 -5.27 -13.54 15.44
N ARG A 295 -5.16 -12.20 15.36
CA ARG A 295 -3.97 -11.53 14.82
C ARG A 295 -2.72 -11.77 15.67
N ALA A 296 -2.83 -11.68 16.99
CA ALA A 296 -1.71 -11.96 17.90
C ALA A 296 -1.27 -13.42 17.78
N GLN A 297 -2.22 -14.37 17.79
CA GLN A 297 -1.94 -15.79 17.58
C GLN A 297 -1.26 -16.07 16.24
N LEU A 298 -1.70 -15.43 15.15
CA LEU A 298 -1.04 -15.58 13.86
C LEU A 298 0.41 -15.08 13.88
N ILE A 299 0.67 -13.92 14.52
CA ILE A 299 2.03 -13.41 14.66
C ILE A 299 2.88 -14.39 15.48
N ASP A 300 2.36 -14.95 16.57
CA ASP A 300 3.08 -15.92 17.39
C ASP A 300 3.41 -17.19 16.60
N ILE A 301 2.47 -17.70 15.79
CA ILE A 301 2.71 -18.83 14.88
C ILE A 301 3.83 -18.48 13.89
N GLN A 302 3.78 -17.29 13.28
CA GLN A 302 4.77 -16.86 12.29
C GLN A 302 6.16 -16.68 12.90
N ILE A 303 6.24 -16.16 14.13
CA ILE A 303 7.50 -16.05 14.88
C ILE A 303 8.09 -17.44 15.15
N ASN A 304 7.26 -18.42 15.52
CA ASN A 304 7.72 -19.76 15.84
C ASN A 304 8.13 -20.57 14.59
N LEU A 305 7.58 -20.25 13.42
CA LEU A 305 7.88 -20.94 12.16
C LEU A 305 9.06 -20.32 11.39
N ASP A 306 9.35 -19.04 11.62
CA ASP A 306 10.40 -18.32 10.90
C ASP A 306 11.73 -18.36 11.70
N PRO A 307 12.80 -19.00 11.19
CA PRO A 307 14.05 -19.18 11.93
C PRO A 307 14.80 -17.88 12.23
N ILE A 308 14.45 -16.78 11.55
CA ILE A 308 15.06 -15.46 11.78
C ILE A 308 14.13 -14.50 12.53
N ALA A 309 12.99 -14.98 13.03
CA ALA A 309 12.09 -14.25 13.90
C ALA A 309 12.23 -14.66 15.39
N PRO A 310 11.89 -13.79 16.35
CA PRO A 310 11.57 -12.38 16.16
C PRO A 310 12.85 -11.56 15.89
N MET A 311 12.76 -10.57 15.00
CA MET A 311 13.85 -9.63 14.79
C MET A 311 14.14 -8.83 16.07
N THR A 312 15.42 -8.69 16.39
CA THR A 312 15.91 -7.74 17.40
C THR A 312 15.62 -6.29 17.00
N LEU A 313 15.66 -5.36 17.96
CA LEU A 313 15.48 -3.93 17.68
C LEU A 313 16.50 -3.41 16.67
N GLN A 314 17.75 -3.86 16.77
CA GLN A 314 18.82 -3.49 15.83
C GLN A 314 18.50 -3.96 14.41
N GLN A 315 18.08 -5.22 14.25
CA GLN A 315 17.67 -5.75 12.94
C GLN A 315 16.48 -4.98 12.38
N ARG A 316 15.48 -4.61 13.19
CA ARG A 316 14.34 -3.79 12.74
C ARG A 316 14.81 -2.44 12.19
N ILE A 317 15.70 -1.75 12.90
CA ILE A 317 16.27 -0.46 12.46
C ILE A 317 17.05 -0.62 11.15
N GLU A 318 17.89 -1.64 11.05
CA GLU A 318 18.65 -1.95 9.84
C GLU A 318 17.70 -2.19 8.66
N GLN A 319 16.70 -3.05 8.83
CA GLN A 319 15.74 -3.39 7.79
C GLN A 319 14.90 -2.17 7.34
N ILE A 320 14.57 -1.23 8.23
CA ILE A 320 13.93 0.04 7.85
C ILE A 320 14.80 0.82 6.85
N ILE A 321 16.13 0.74 6.96
CA ILE A 321 17.06 1.46 6.09
C ILE A 321 17.26 0.72 4.75
N ILE A 322 17.40 -0.61 4.78
CA ILE A 322 17.81 -1.38 3.60
C ILE A 322 16.64 -1.89 2.75
N GLN A 323 15.48 -2.18 3.35
CA GLN A 323 14.33 -2.76 2.63
C GLN A 323 13.78 -1.92 1.49
N PRO A 324 13.73 -0.58 1.56
CA PRO A 324 13.17 0.21 0.48
C PRO A 324 13.96 0.06 -0.83
N PHE A 325 15.29 0.15 -0.81
CA PHE A 325 16.05 0.27 -2.08
C PHE A 325 17.21 -0.72 -2.24
N ILE A 326 17.67 -1.36 -1.16
CA ILE A 326 18.89 -2.20 -1.20
C ILE A 326 18.53 -3.68 -1.22
N THR A 327 17.60 -4.11 -0.36
CA THR A 327 17.20 -5.52 -0.27
C THR A 327 16.55 -5.96 -1.60
N PRO A 328 17.01 -7.07 -2.20
CA PRO A 328 16.35 -7.65 -3.38
C PRO A 328 14.87 -7.97 -3.11
N VAL A 329 14.08 -8.07 -4.17
CA VAL A 329 12.68 -8.45 -4.04
C VAL A 329 12.55 -9.87 -3.51
N ALA A 330 11.74 -10.04 -2.46
CA ALA A 330 11.41 -11.35 -1.89
C ALA A 330 10.20 -11.93 -2.63
N HIS A 331 10.36 -13.12 -3.20
CA HIS A 331 9.30 -13.81 -3.92
C HIS A 331 8.44 -14.70 -3.03
N PHE A 332 8.96 -15.13 -1.89
CA PHE A 332 8.29 -15.98 -0.90
C PHE A 332 8.92 -15.76 0.48
N GLU A 333 8.21 -16.14 1.53
CA GLU A 333 8.64 -16.02 2.93
C GLU A 333 9.06 -17.36 3.54
N VAL A 334 8.76 -18.49 2.89
CA VAL A 334 9.04 -19.83 3.41
C VAL A 334 10.27 -20.46 2.78
N ASP A 335 11.15 -21.02 3.61
CA ASP A 335 12.45 -21.53 3.16
C ASP A 335 12.34 -22.73 2.23
N PHE A 336 11.32 -23.58 2.37
CA PHE A 336 11.16 -24.77 1.53
C PHE A 336 10.81 -24.46 0.07
N TRP A 337 10.49 -23.20 -0.28
CA TRP A 337 10.35 -22.75 -1.67
C TRP A 337 11.66 -22.30 -2.32
N ARG A 338 12.71 -22.11 -1.51
CA ARG A 338 14.01 -21.63 -1.97
C ARG A 338 14.63 -22.53 -3.03
N ASP A 339 14.48 -23.83 -2.86
CA ASP A 339 15.12 -24.83 -3.72
C ASP A 339 14.13 -25.54 -4.65
N ASP A 340 12.84 -25.14 -4.66
CA ASP A 340 11.84 -25.74 -5.56
C ASP A 340 12.08 -25.32 -7.02
N PRO A 341 12.30 -26.25 -7.96
CA PRO A 341 12.63 -25.91 -9.36
C PRO A 341 11.54 -25.12 -10.10
N ASN A 342 10.27 -25.34 -9.78
CA ASN A 342 9.17 -24.63 -10.44
C ASN A 342 9.10 -23.19 -9.96
N VAL A 343 9.25 -22.98 -8.65
CA VAL A 343 9.32 -21.63 -8.06
C VAL A 343 10.52 -20.87 -8.63
N GLN A 344 11.70 -21.49 -8.68
CA GLN A 344 12.90 -20.85 -9.24
C GLN A 344 12.76 -20.53 -10.74
N ALA A 345 12.12 -21.40 -11.53
CA ALA A 345 11.84 -21.13 -12.94
C ALA A 345 10.90 -19.92 -13.13
N GLU A 346 9.87 -19.79 -12.29
CA GLU A 346 8.98 -18.63 -12.31
C GLU A 346 9.73 -17.34 -11.95
N ILE A 347 10.57 -17.38 -10.91
CA ILE A 347 11.41 -16.25 -10.49
C ILE A 347 12.36 -15.84 -11.59
N ALA A 348 13.09 -16.79 -12.19
CA ALA A 348 13.99 -16.51 -13.29
C ALA A 348 13.28 -15.85 -14.48
N ARG A 349 12.10 -16.38 -14.86
CA ARG A 349 11.27 -15.81 -15.94
C ARG A 349 10.82 -14.38 -15.61
N TYR A 350 10.37 -14.13 -14.39
CA TYR A 350 9.95 -12.80 -13.96
C TYR A 350 11.12 -11.82 -13.95
N MET A 351 12.25 -12.20 -13.34
CA MET A 351 13.43 -11.35 -13.19
C MET A 351 14.15 -11.08 -14.52
N ALA A 352 14.05 -11.99 -15.50
CA ALA A 352 14.53 -11.75 -16.86
C ALA A 352 13.64 -10.76 -17.65
N SER A 353 12.40 -10.53 -17.21
CA SER A 353 11.49 -9.62 -17.88
C SER A 353 11.78 -8.16 -17.50
N PRO A 354 11.75 -7.22 -18.48
CA PRO A 354 11.83 -5.78 -18.19
C PRO A 354 10.64 -5.28 -17.37
N LEU A 355 9.58 -6.09 -17.26
CA LEU A 355 8.39 -5.75 -16.47
C LEU A 355 8.56 -6.02 -14.97
N SER A 356 9.67 -6.63 -14.52
CA SER A 356 9.96 -6.87 -13.08
C SER A 356 10.25 -5.59 -12.27
N GLY A 357 10.37 -4.44 -12.94
CA GLY A 357 10.73 -3.18 -12.32
C GLY A 357 12.23 -2.91 -12.33
N ILE A 358 12.65 -1.86 -11.63
CA ILE A 358 14.06 -1.49 -11.53
C ILE A 358 14.68 -2.24 -10.37
N GLN A 359 15.61 -3.14 -10.68
CA GLN A 359 16.48 -3.75 -9.67
C GLN A 359 17.61 -2.76 -9.34
N PHE A 360 17.43 -1.98 -8.28
CA PHE A 360 18.38 -0.91 -7.93
C PHE A 360 19.80 -1.42 -7.62
N GLY A 361 19.90 -2.67 -7.15
CA GLY A 361 21.14 -3.27 -6.67
C GLY A 361 21.69 -2.54 -5.44
N GLN A 362 22.85 -3.00 -4.95
CA GLN A 362 23.45 -2.40 -3.75
C GLN A 362 23.86 -0.93 -3.96
N VAL A 363 24.47 -0.61 -5.10
CA VAL A 363 24.97 0.75 -5.39
C VAL A 363 23.83 1.72 -5.65
N GLY A 364 22.92 1.40 -6.58
CA GLY A 364 21.76 2.24 -6.87
C GLY A 364 20.84 2.36 -5.65
N GLY A 365 20.67 1.27 -4.91
CA GLY A 365 19.95 1.24 -3.66
C GLY A 365 20.53 2.18 -2.60
N ALA A 366 21.85 2.11 -2.37
CA ALA A 366 22.54 3.00 -1.44
C ALA A 366 22.42 4.48 -1.83
N VAL A 367 22.51 4.80 -3.13
CA VAL A 367 22.31 6.16 -3.64
C VAL A 367 20.88 6.63 -3.35
N LEU A 368 19.86 5.81 -3.60
CA LEU A 368 18.47 6.17 -3.32
C LEU A 368 18.19 6.30 -1.83
N THR A 369 18.75 5.42 -0.99
CA THR A 369 18.67 5.53 0.48
C THR A 369 19.32 6.82 0.97
N PHE A 370 20.50 7.18 0.45
CA PHE A 370 21.14 8.46 0.75
C PHE A 370 20.28 9.65 0.33
N LEU A 371 19.71 9.63 -0.88
CA LEU A 371 18.82 10.68 -1.36
C LEU A 371 17.53 10.77 -0.52
N ALA A 372 17.00 9.65 -0.03
CA ALA A 372 15.88 9.64 0.92
C ALA A 372 16.26 10.28 2.25
N ALA A 373 17.47 10.01 2.76
CA ALA A 373 17.99 10.67 3.97
C ALA A 373 18.15 12.20 3.76
N VAL A 374 18.64 12.62 2.59
CA VAL A 374 18.68 14.05 2.21
C VAL A 374 17.27 14.64 2.18
N GLY A 375 16.30 13.94 1.59
CA GLY A 375 14.88 14.32 1.60
C GLY A 375 14.33 14.49 3.01
N LEU A 376 14.67 13.59 3.93
CA LEU A 376 14.27 13.66 5.33
C LEU A 376 14.85 14.90 6.02
N ILE A 377 16.14 15.18 5.79
CA ILE A 377 16.80 16.40 6.31
C ILE A 377 16.14 17.66 5.75
N ILE A 378 15.79 17.67 4.46
CA ILE A 378 15.05 18.78 3.84
C ILE A 378 13.70 18.98 4.52
N CYS A 379 12.98 17.91 4.85
CA CYS A 379 11.72 18.02 5.59
C CYS A 379 11.94 18.58 7.00
N LEU A 380 12.91 18.04 7.75
CA LEU A 380 13.26 18.50 9.10
C LEU A 380 13.59 20.00 9.11
N TYR A 381 14.51 20.43 8.24
CA TYR A 381 14.87 21.84 8.10
C TYR A 381 13.67 22.67 7.60
N GLY A 382 12.95 22.16 6.61
CA GLY A 382 11.85 22.83 5.96
C GLY A 382 10.70 23.18 6.91
N VAL A 383 10.41 22.33 7.91
CA VAL A 383 9.39 22.62 8.93
C VAL A 383 9.65 23.93 9.67
N PHE A 384 10.93 24.19 10.02
CA PHE A 384 11.31 25.36 10.80
C PHE A 384 11.61 26.59 9.93
N TRP A 385 12.16 26.38 8.72
CA TRP A 385 12.78 27.47 7.97
C TRP A 385 12.09 27.81 6.63
N ALA A 386 11.14 27.01 6.16
CA ALA A 386 10.43 27.35 4.92
C ALA A 386 9.49 28.56 5.15
N LYS A 387 9.64 29.59 4.32
CA LYS A 387 8.82 30.82 4.41
C LYS A 387 7.36 30.58 4.03
N ASP A 388 7.11 29.70 3.08
CA ASP A 388 5.78 29.33 2.61
C ASP A 388 5.09 28.39 3.64
N PRO A 389 3.95 28.78 4.24
CA PRO A 389 3.23 27.95 5.19
C PRO A 389 2.76 26.62 4.59
N THR A 390 2.45 26.57 3.29
CA THR A 390 2.01 25.33 2.64
C THR A 390 3.14 24.32 2.54
N ARG A 391 4.37 24.77 2.28
CA ARG A 391 5.57 23.93 2.29
C ARG A 391 5.90 23.44 3.68
N ARG A 392 5.83 24.31 4.70
CA ARG A 392 6.02 23.88 6.12
C ARG A 392 5.04 22.79 6.51
N ALA A 393 3.75 23.00 6.20
CA ALA A 393 2.71 22.02 6.45
C ALA A 393 2.97 20.69 5.72
N PHE A 394 3.41 20.75 4.46
CA PHE A 394 3.78 19.56 3.70
C PHE A 394 4.94 18.80 4.36
N TYR A 395 6.02 19.49 4.72
CA TYR A 395 7.17 18.86 5.37
C TYR A 395 6.82 18.25 6.73
N ALA A 396 6.01 18.94 7.55
CA ALA A 396 5.57 18.42 8.83
C ALA A 396 4.72 17.16 8.65
N GLY A 397 3.84 17.15 7.66
CA GLY A 397 3.05 15.97 7.34
C GLY A 397 3.88 14.81 6.80
N MET A 398 4.90 15.07 5.98
CA MET A 398 5.85 14.07 5.50
C MET A 398 6.62 13.41 6.66
N LEU A 399 7.02 14.20 7.66
CA LEU A 399 7.63 13.67 8.89
C LEU A 399 6.64 12.78 9.66
N ALA A 400 5.38 13.20 9.81
CA ALA A 400 4.36 12.37 10.46
C ALA A 400 4.15 11.04 9.73
N TRP A 401 4.05 11.05 8.40
CA TRP A 401 3.93 9.81 7.60
C TRP A 401 5.12 8.88 7.79
N THR A 402 6.33 9.45 7.79
CA THR A 402 7.57 8.69 8.00
C THR A 402 7.63 8.09 9.41
N LEU A 403 7.32 8.88 10.44
CA LEU A 403 7.35 8.46 11.84
C LEU A 403 6.32 7.37 12.15
N VAL A 404 5.10 7.48 11.62
CA VAL A 404 4.06 6.44 11.81
C VAL A 404 4.50 5.12 11.20
N ASN A 405 5.13 5.14 10.02
CA ASN A 405 5.68 3.93 9.40
C ASN A 405 6.83 3.34 10.21
N ILE A 406 7.78 4.17 10.65
CA ILE A 406 8.91 3.71 11.48
C ILE A 406 8.36 3.07 12.77
N ALA A 407 7.41 3.72 13.45
CA ALA A 407 6.81 3.17 14.67
C ALA A 407 6.13 1.81 14.41
N ALA A 408 5.37 1.67 13.33
CA ALA A 408 4.74 0.40 12.95
C ALA A 408 5.77 -0.69 12.64
N LEU A 409 6.86 -0.36 11.93
CA LEU A 409 7.92 -1.32 11.59
C LEU A 409 8.77 -1.71 12.79
N LEU A 410 9.00 -0.79 13.74
CA LEU A 410 9.67 -1.10 15.00
C LEU A 410 8.82 -2.02 15.89
N ALA A 411 7.49 -1.95 15.79
CA ALA A 411 6.59 -2.85 16.49
C ALA A 411 6.49 -4.24 15.83
N ASN A 412 6.73 -4.33 14.52
CA ASN A 412 6.67 -5.59 13.77
C ASN A 412 7.89 -6.49 14.03
N PRO A 413 7.71 -7.72 14.54
CA PRO A 413 8.82 -8.64 14.80
C PRO A 413 9.26 -9.44 13.56
N LEU A 414 8.48 -9.45 12.48
CA LEU A 414 8.69 -10.35 11.35
C LEU A 414 9.55 -9.71 10.25
N PRO A 415 10.53 -10.44 9.66
CA PRO A 415 11.47 -9.92 8.67
C PRO A 415 10.89 -9.82 7.24
N TRP A 416 9.60 -10.07 7.06
CA TRP A 416 9.01 -10.16 5.74
C TRP A 416 8.90 -8.79 5.05
N GLN A 417 9.41 -8.74 3.82
CA GLN A 417 9.49 -7.52 3.02
C GLN A 417 8.10 -6.88 2.78
N ARG A 418 7.03 -7.67 2.71
CA ARG A 418 5.66 -7.16 2.53
C ARG A 418 5.17 -6.24 3.65
N TYR A 419 5.75 -6.31 4.85
CA TYR A 419 5.41 -5.37 5.94
C TYR A 419 5.94 -3.95 5.70
N TYR A 420 6.89 -3.78 4.78
CA TYR A 420 7.48 -2.48 4.42
C TYR A 420 6.69 -1.76 3.32
N LEU A 421 5.66 -2.39 2.74
CA LEU A 421 4.83 -1.81 1.67
C LEU A 421 4.21 -0.45 2.04
N PRO A 422 3.73 -0.21 3.29
CA PRO A 422 3.24 1.11 3.67
C PRO A 422 4.32 2.21 3.75
N PHE A 423 5.58 1.80 3.96
CA PHE A 423 6.73 2.70 4.13
C PHE A 423 7.40 3.08 2.81
N ILE A 424 7.50 2.14 1.87
CA ILE A 424 8.13 2.35 0.56
C ILE A 424 7.62 3.64 -0.16
N PRO A 425 6.33 3.99 -0.19
CA PRO A 425 5.85 5.20 -0.85
C PRO A 425 6.40 6.49 -0.21
N ALA A 426 6.52 6.51 1.12
CA ALA A 426 7.15 7.60 1.85
C ALA A 426 8.65 7.69 1.51
N ALA A 427 9.35 6.55 1.47
CA ALA A 427 10.76 6.49 1.08
C ALA A 427 10.98 6.98 -0.37
N CYS A 428 10.12 6.59 -1.32
CA CYS A 428 10.15 7.05 -2.71
C CYS A 428 9.99 8.57 -2.81
N LEU A 429 9.08 9.15 -2.02
CA LEU A 429 8.86 10.60 -1.99
C LEU A 429 10.04 11.38 -1.40
N LEU A 430 10.64 10.85 -0.32
CA LEU A 430 11.85 11.42 0.27
C LEU A 430 13.02 11.37 -0.72
N ALA A 431 13.22 10.23 -1.39
CA ALA A 431 14.23 10.10 -2.45
C ALA A 431 13.98 11.10 -3.58
N ALA A 432 12.73 11.28 -4.02
CA ALA A 432 12.36 12.26 -5.05
C ALA A 432 12.65 13.72 -4.64
N LEU A 433 12.48 14.08 -3.36
CA LEU A 433 12.88 15.39 -2.83
C LEU A 433 14.40 15.57 -2.83
N GLY A 434 15.14 14.53 -2.44
CA GLY A 434 16.61 14.49 -2.51
C GLY A 434 17.12 14.67 -3.94
N ILE A 435 16.56 13.93 -4.89
CA ILE A 435 16.88 14.02 -6.33
C ILE A 435 16.66 15.45 -6.84
N ASN A 436 15.48 16.02 -6.56
CA ASN A 436 15.14 17.36 -7.03
C ASN A 436 16.12 18.43 -6.49
N THR A 437 16.53 18.29 -5.24
CA THR A 437 17.47 19.23 -4.60
C THR A 437 18.89 19.06 -5.16
N ALA A 438 19.36 17.83 -5.36
CA ALA A 438 20.64 17.56 -6.01
C ALA A 438 20.68 18.14 -7.43
N ALA A 439 19.64 17.91 -8.23
CA ALA A 439 19.51 18.44 -9.59
C ALA A 439 19.49 19.98 -9.63
N ALA A 440 18.79 20.63 -8.70
CA ALA A 440 18.75 22.09 -8.60
C ALA A 440 20.12 22.70 -8.25
N ARG A 441 20.94 22.01 -7.45
CA ARG A 441 22.30 22.45 -7.13
C ARG A 441 23.25 22.31 -8.32
N LEU A 442 23.18 21.20 -9.05
CA LEU A 442 24.00 20.97 -10.25
C LEU A 442 23.70 21.96 -11.39
N THR A 443 22.47 22.44 -11.47
CA THR A 443 22.04 23.42 -12.49
C THR A 443 22.23 24.88 -12.08
N GLY A 444 22.98 25.14 -11.00
CA GLY A 444 23.32 26.50 -10.55
C GLY A 444 22.15 27.27 -9.95
N GLY A 445 21.23 26.58 -9.26
CA GLY A 445 20.09 27.23 -8.60
C GLY A 445 19.01 27.76 -9.56
N LYS A 446 19.16 27.56 -10.87
CA LYS A 446 18.05 27.59 -11.81
C LYS A 446 17.22 26.35 -11.54
N THR A 447 16.47 26.36 -10.43
CA THR A 447 15.38 25.41 -10.25
C THR A 447 14.61 25.41 -11.56
N VAL A 448 14.49 24.22 -12.14
CA VAL A 448 13.59 23.96 -13.26
C VAL A 448 12.17 24.04 -12.70
N ASN A 449 11.81 25.19 -12.14
CA ASN A 449 10.44 25.63 -11.95
C ASN A 449 9.95 26.04 -13.34
N THR A 450 9.92 25.08 -14.26
CA THR A 450 9.16 25.24 -15.50
C THR A 450 7.69 25.07 -15.13
N PHE A 451 7.10 26.22 -14.75
CA PHE A 451 5.70 26.62 -14.80
C PHE A 451 4.63 25.58 -14.46
#